data_AF-B0CW77-F1
#
_entry.id   AF-B0CW77-F1
#
_cell.length_a   1.000
_cell.length_b   1.000
_cell.length_c   1.000
_cell.angle_alpha   90.00
_cell.angle_beta   90.00
_cell.angle_gamma   90.00
#
_symmetry.space_group_name_H-M   'P 1'
#
loop_
_entity.id
_entity.type
_entity.pdbx_description
1 polymer ?
#
loop_
_entity_poly.entity_id
_entity_poly.type
_entity_poly.pdbx_seq_one_letter_code
_entity_poly.pdbx_strand_id
1 'polypeptide(L)'
;MTRHYLPDQWKAQERAYNCVLAWLGDELAMCPTLNFKGAFFIVTIKEGDSEIVHIDWSDSRKSMTWVFTMGDWEGAEFVAPQIGVRVPVNAGHLFRVMLRMVAHFTTPIRLG
;
A
#
# COMPACT_ATOMS: atom_id res chain seq x y z
N MET A 1 -1.15 17.82 13.95
CA MET A 1 -1.98 18.38 12.86
C MET A 1 -3.25 17.56 12.67
N THR A 2 -3.16 16.27 12.30
CA THR A 2 -4.33 15.39 12.05
C THR A 2 -5.29 15.25 13.23
N ARG A 3 -4.79 15.10 14.47
CA ARG A 3 -5.62 15.00 15.68
C ARG A 3 -6.61 16.15 15.89
N HIS A 4 -6.26 17.36 15.46
CA HIS A 4 -7.09 18.55 15.65
C HIS A 4 -8.05 18.78 14.47
N TYR A 5 -7.55 18.64 13.23
CA TYR A 5 -8.32 18.95 12.02
C TYR A 5 -9.16 17.78 11.48
N LEU A 6 -8.75 16.54 11.77
CA LEU A 6 -9.35 15.31 11.25
C LEU A 6 -9.47 14.25 12.37
N PRO A 7 -10.28 14.53 13.41
CA PRO A 7 -10.30 13.72 14.64
C PRO A 7 -10.77 12.28 14.44
N ASP A 8 -11.66 12.02 13.47
CA ASP A 8 -12.15 10.67 13.20
C ASP A 8 -11.11 9.81 12.47
N GLN A 9 -10.38 10.42 11.53
CA GLN A 9 -9.23 9.79 10.87
C GLN A 9 -8.13 9.51 11.90
N TRP A 10 -7.87 10.45 12.82
CA TRP A 10 -6.93 10.24 13.91
C TRP A 10 -7.33 9.03 14.78
N LYS A 11 -8.59 8.95 15.22
CA LYS A 11 -9.07 7.78 16.00
C LYS A 11 -8.98 6.47 15.22
N ALA A 12 -9.21 6.48 13.92
CA ALA A 12 -9.05 5.30 13.08
C ALA A 12 -7.58 4.87 12.99
N GLN A 13 -6.68 5.82 12.76
CA GLN A 13 -5.24 5.61 12.73
C GLN A 13 -4.71 5.08 14.06
N GLU A 14 -5.12 5.69 15.18
CA GLU A 14 -4.73 5.29 16.52
C GLU A 14 -5.20 3.87 16.86
N ARG A 15 -6.45 3.51 16.51
CA ARG A 15 -6.95 2.13 16.66
C ARG A 15 -6.14 1.13 15.85
N ALA A 16 -5.88 1.42 14.58
CA ALA A 16 -5.10 0.53 13.73
C ALA A 16 -3.65 0.38 14.24
N TYR A 17 -3.04 1.48 14.69
CA TYR A 17 -1.71 1.46 15.30
C TYR A 17 -1.65 0.62 16.58
N ASN A 18 -2.65 0.77 17.44
CA ASN A 18 -2.74 -0.03 18.66
C ASN A 18 -2.94 -1.53 18.36
N CYS A 19 -3.69 -1.89 17.32
CA CYS A 19 -3.80 -3.28 16.87
C CYS A 19 -2.44 -3.84 16.40
N VAL A 20 -1.67 -3.05 15.63
CA VAL A 20 -0.34 -3.47 15.18
C VAL A 20 0.62 -3.61 16.36
N LEU A 21 0.64 -2.65 17.29
CA LEU A 21 1.47 -2.74 18.49
C LEU A 21 1.12 -3.94 19.36
N ALA A 22 -0.15 -4.33 19.43
CA ALA A 22 -0.56 -5.51 20.17
C ALA A 22 -0.02 -6.82 19.56
N TRP A 23 0.34 -6.84 18.28
CA TRP A 23 0.82 -8.03 17.58
C TRP A 23 2.33 -8.02 17.33
N LEU A 24 2.90 -6.85 17.06
CA LEU A 24 4.28 -6.67 16.59
C LEU A 24 5.10 -5.71 17.47
N GLY A 25 4.63 -5.42 18.69
CA GLY A 25 5.23 -4.40 19.55
C GLY A 25 6.70 -4.67 19.87
N ASP A 26 7.04 -5.92 20.15
CA ASP A 26 8.40 -6.34 20.51
C ASP A 26 9.33 -6.28 19.29
N GLU A 27 8.85 -6.73 18.12
CA GLU A 27 9.59 -6.65 16.85
C GLU A 27 9.87 -5.21 16.44
N LEU A 28 8.88 -4.33 16.58
CA LEU A 28 9.04 -2.90 16.30
C LEU A 28 9.96 -2.21 17.31
N ALA A 29 10.05 -2.71 18.55
CA ALA A 29 11.02 -2.22 19.52
C ALA A 29 12.46 -2.63 19.15
N MET A 30 12.66 -3.83 18.60
CA MET A 30 13.96 -4.30 18.09
C MET A 30 14.40 -3.56 16.82
N CYS A 31 13.45 -3.14 15.97
CA CYS A 31 13.74 -2.39 14.74
C CYS A 31 12.88 -1.11 14.65
N PRO A 32 13.21 -0.06 15.42
CA PRO A 32 12.37 1.14 15.53
C PRO A 32 12.26 1.93 14.23
N THR A 33 13.14 1.71 13.25
CA THR A 33 13.09 2.31 11.91
C THR A 33 11.90 1.82 11.08
N LEU A 34 11.35 0.63 11.39
CA LEU A 34 10.14 0.10 10.76
C LEU A 34 8.85 0.55 11.46
N ASN A 35 8.96 1.24 12.61
CA ASN A 35 7.80 1.78 13.30
C ASN A 35 7.43 3.15 12.72
N PHE A 36 6.53 3.15 11.73
CA PHE A 36 6.01 4.37 11.10
C PHE A 36 4.98 5.13 11.96
N LYS A 37 4.82 4.79 13.25
CA LYS A 37 3.93 5.49 14.21
C LYS A 37 2.49 5.61 13.69
N GLY A 38 2.05 4.58 12.97
CA GLY A 38 0.75 4.48 12.36
C GLY A 38 0.53 5.29 11.09
N ALA A 39 1.57 5.86 10.48
CA ALA A 39 1.47 6.39 9.12
C ALA A 39 1.33 5.25 8.09
N PHE A 40 2.11 4.19 8.29
CA PHE A 40 2.03 2.92 7.58
C PHE A 40 2.11 1.78 8.60
N PHE A 41 1.41 0.69 8.33
CA PHE A 41 1.40 -0.48 9.22
C PHE A 41 2.24 -1.63 8.68
N ILE A 42 2.42 -1.67 7.36
CA ILE A 42 3.16 -2.70 6.64
C ILE A 42 3.87 -2.00 5.48
N VAL A 43 5.10 -2.45 5.18
CA VAL A 43 5.79 -2.15 3.93
C VAL A 43 6.03 -3.48 3.23
N THR A 44 5.61 -3.57 1.98
CA THR A 44 5.85 -4.74 1.14
C THR A 44 6.76 -4.31 0.00
N ILE A 45 7.85 -5.07 -0.20
CA ILE A 45 8.74 -4.92 -1.34
C ILE A 45 8.46 -6.10 -2.25
N LYS A 46 8.23 -5.80 -3.54
CA LYS A 46 8.01 -6.81 -4.56
C LYS A 46 8.89 -6.49 -5.76
N GLU A 47 9.68 -7.48 -6.17
CA GLU A 47 10.44 -7.46 -7.41
C GLU A 47 9.65 -8.20 -8.50
N GLY A 48 9.62 -7.65 -9.71
CA GLY A 48 8.82 -8.19 -10.81
C GLY A 48 7.38 -7.69 -10.83
N ASP A 49 6.47 -8.50 -11.34
CA ASP A 49 5.07 -8.17 -11.60
C ASP A 49 4.08 -8.97 -10.73
N SER A 50 2.82 -8.57 -10.78
CA SER A 50 1.70 -9.19 -10.10
C SER A 50 0.58 -9.49 -11.09
N GLU A 51 0.78 -10.48 -11.94
CA GLU A 51 -0.11 -10.77 -13.07
C GLU A 51 -1.48 -11.36 -12.69
N ILE A 52 -1.62 -11.89 -11.47
CA ILE A 52 -2.87 -12.51 -11.01
C ILE A 52 -3.79 -11.42 -10.46
N VAL A 53 -5.05 -11.41 -10.94
CA VAL A 53 -6.09 -10.52 -10.40
C VAL A 53 -6.37 -10.87 -8.94
N HIS A 54 -6.23 -9.89 -8.04
CA HIS A 54 -6.47 -10.06 -6.61
C HIS A 54 -6.98 -8.79 -5.94
N ILE A 55 -7.31 -8.92 -4.66
CA ILE A 55 -7.54 -7.81 -3.72
C ILE A 55 -6.70 -8.05 -2.48
N ASP A 56 -6.25 -6.97 -1.86
CA ASP A 56 -5.49 -7.06 -0.62
C ASP A 56 -6.46 -7.21 0.55
N TRP A 57 -6.89 -8.46 0.80
CA TRP A 57 -7.96 -8.73 1.74
C TRP A 57 -7.65 -8.30 3.18
N SER A 58 -6.37 -8.30 3.54
CA SER A 58 -5.89 -7.92 4.87
C SER A 58 -5.95 -6.41 5.13
N ASP A 59 -5.99 -5.59 4.07
CA ASP A 59 -6.06 -4.13 4.22
C ASP A 59 -7.39 -3.69 4.84
N SER A 60 -7.48 -2.46 5.36
CA SER A 60 -8.77 -1.91 5.77
C SER A 60 -9.56 -1.45 4.54
N ARG A 61 -10.89 -1.58 4.57
CA ARG A 61 -11.77 -0.99 3.54
C ARG A 61 -11.69 0.55 3.48
N LYS A 62 -11.06 1.18 4.48
CA LYS A 62 -10.90 2.63 4.60
C LYS A 62 -9.43 3.07 4.55
N SER A 63 -8.50 2.17 4.26
CA SER A 63 -7.08 2.52 4.11
C SER A 63 -6.72 2.75 2.65
N MET A 64 -5.80 3.69 2.44
CA MET A 64 -5.12 3.87 1.16
C MET A 64 -3.79 3.13 1.21
N THR A 65 -3.51 2.35 0.18
CA THR A 65 -2.17 1.82 -0.06
C THR A 65 -1.44 2.77 -0.98
N TRP A 66 -0.19 3.08 -0.62
CA TRP A 66 0.69 3.94 -1.39
C TRP A 66 1.71 3.05 -2.07
N VAL A 67 1.77 3.15 -3.39
CA VAL A 67 2.68 2.36 -4.22
C VAL A 67 3.74 3.29 -4.77
N PHE A 68 4.99 2.97 -4.46
CA PHE A 68 6.17 3.62 -5.00
C PHE A 68 6.83 2.65 -5.96
N THR A 69 7.00 3.07 -7.21
CA THR A 69 7.70 2.27 -8.20
C THR A 69 9.14 2.74 -8.34
N MET A 70 10.06 1.80 -8.32
CA MET A 70 11.50 2.06 -8.34
C MET A 70 12.19 1.05 -9.26
N GLY A 71 13.43 1.37 -9.66
CA GLY A 71 14.25 0.55 -10.54
C GLY A 71 14.32 1.08 -11.96
N ASP A 72 14.88 0.28 -12.85
CA ASP A 72 15.07 0.60 -14.27
C ASP A 72 14.35 -0.49 -15.09
N TRP A 73 13.17 -0.15 -15.58
CA TRP A 73 12.30 -1.07 -16.30
C TRP A 73 11.28 -0.28 -17.13
N GLU A 74 10.76 -0.94 -18.15
CA GLU A 74 9.72 -0.39 -19.02
C GLU A 74 8.51 -1.32 -19.08
N GLY A 75 7.42 -0.82 -19.64
CA GLY A 75 6.15 -1.53 -19.64
C GLY A 75 5.46 -1.47 -18.29
N ALA A 76 4.58 -2.42 -18.00
CA ALA A 76 3.65 -2.42 -16.88
C ALA A 76 2.53 -1.35 -16.88
N GLU A 77 1.34 -1.83 -16.58
CA GLU A 77 0.17 -1.04 -16.25
C GLU A 77 -0.42 -1.58 -14.96
N PHE A 78 -0.89 -0.70 -14.09
CA PHE A 78 -1.84 -1.06 -13.06
C PHE A 78 -3.21 -1.20 -13.71
N VAL A 79 -3.80 -2.39 -13.60
CA VAL A 79 -5.08 -2.69 -14.21
C VAL A 79 -6.09 -3.01 -13.13
N ALA A 80 -7.20 -2.26 -13.13
CA ALA A 80 -8.34 -2.48 -12.26
C ALA A 80 -9.55 -2.92 -13.10
N PRO A 81 -9.67 -4.21 -13.44
CA PRO A 81 -10.67 -4.70 -14.40
C PRO A 81 -12.11 -4.41 -13.95
N GLN A 82 -12.38 -4.47 -12.65
CA GLN A 82 -13.71 -4.21 -12.06
C GLN A 82 -14.28 -2.84 -12.46
N ILE A 83 -13.42 -1.85 -12.66
CA ILE A 83 -13.82 -0.47 -12.99
C ILE A 83 -13.36 -0.05 -14.39
N GLY A 84 -12.84 -0.97 -15.19
CA GLY A 84 -12.39 -0.70 -16.56
C GLY A 84 -11.20 0.26 -16.66
N VAL A 85 -10.38 0.36 -15.62
CA VAL A 85 -9.24 1.30 -15.56
C VAL A 85 -7.93 0.59 -15.87
N ARG A 86 -7.10 1.22 -16.69
CA ARG A 86 -5.70 0.87 -16.94
C ARG A 86 -4.86 2.12 -16.81
N VAL A 87 -3.79 2.06 -16.02
CA VAL A 87 -2.91 3.19 -15.75
C VAL A 87 -1.48 2.74 -16.04
N PRO A 88 -0.77 3.35 -17.01
CA PRO A 88 0.65 3.13 -17.19
C PRO A 88 1.41 3.45 -15.92
N VAL A 89 2.29 2.54 -15.51
CA VAL A 89 3.15 2.74 -14.33
C VAL A 89 4.58 2.77 -14.83
N ASN A 90 5.34 3.79 -14.47
CA ASN A 90 6.77 3.87 -14.80
C ASN A 90 7.58 3.89 -13.50
N ALA A 91 8.87 3.62 -13.59
CA ALA A 91 9.79 3.89 -12.50
C ALA A 91 9.69 5.36 -12.03
N GLY A 92 9.71 5.58 -10.72
CA GLY A 92 9.59 6.89 -10.08
C GLY A 92 8.14 7.38 -9.88
N HIS A 93 7.13 6.64 -10.35
CA HIS A 93 5.74 6.99 -10.07
C HIS A 93 5.37 6.75 -8.60
N LEU A 94 4.45 7.58 -8.12
CA LEU A 94 3.75 7.43 -6.86
C LEU A 94 2.25 7.48 -7.12
N PHE A 95 1.54 6.45 -6.70
CA PHE A 95 0.09 6.46 -6.74
C PHE A 95 -0.51 5.82 -5.48
N ARG A 96 -1.81 6.06 -5.30
CA ARG A 96 -2.56 5.57 -4.15
C ARG A 96 -3.83 4.89 -4.62
N VAL A 97 -4.17 3.79 -3.98
CA VAL A 97 -5.36 3.00 -4.32
C VAL A 97 -5.86 2.25 -3.09
N MET A 98 -7.17 2.03 -2.99
CA MET A 98 -7.78 1.20 -1.93
C MET A 98 -7.75 -0.26 -2.39
N LEU A 99 -6.64 -0.97 -2.18
CA LEU A 99 -6.40 -2.30 -2.74
C LEU A 99 -7.37 -3.39 -2.24
N ARG A 100 -7.97 -3.20 -1.06
CA ARG A 100 -9.08 -4.06 -0.61
C ARG A 100 -10.38 -3.86 -1.38
N MET A 101 -10.59 -2.66 -1.94
CA MET A 101 -11.85 -2.28 -2.58
C MET A 101 -11.84 -2.44 -4.10
N VAL A 102 -10.66 -2.57 -4.70
CA VAL A 102 -10.49 -2.61 -6.15
C VAL A 102 -9.70 -3.87 -6.52
N ALA A 103 -10.34 -4.80 -7.24
CA ALA A 103 -9.64 -5.93 -7.84
C ALA A 103 -8.61 -5.40 -8.84
N HIS A 104 -7.36 -5.87 -8.73
CA HIS A 104 -6.24 -5.33 -9.49
C HIS A 104 -5.18 -6.38 -9.81
N PHE A 105 -4.36 -6.07 -10.82
CA PHE A 105 -3.13 -6.79 -11.18
C PHE A 105 -2.19 -5.82 -11.92
N THR A 106 -0.95 -6.23 -12.17
CA THR A 106 -0.04 -5.50 -13.06
C THR A 106 0.25 -6.33 -14.30
N THR A 107 0.32 -5.68 -15.46
CA THR A 107 0.83 -6.36 -16.66
C THR A 107 2.33 -6.61 -16.54
N PRO A 108 2.92 -7.52 -17.34
CA PRO A 108 4.35 -7.81 -17.27
C PRO A 108 5.23 -6.57 -17.47
N ILE A 109 6.33 -6.55 -16.72
CA ILE A 109 7.44 -5.62 -16.95
C ILE A 109 8.32 -6.14 -18.08
N ARG A 110 9.00 -5.23 -18.78
CA ARG A 110 10.05 -5.54 -19.74
C ARG A 110 11.33 -4.90 -19.23
N LEU A 111 12.45 -5.62 -19.37
CA LEU A 111 13.75 -5.04 -19.12
C LEU A 111 14.02 -3.98 -20.19
N GLY A 112 14.44 -2.80 -19.74
CA GLY A 112 15.04 -1.78 -20.60
C GLY A 112 16.42 -2.18 -21.08
#